data_AF-A0A517N0R1-F1
#
_entry.id   AF-A0A517N0R1-F1
#
_cell.length_a   1.000
_cell.length_b   1.000
_cell.length_c   1.000
_cell.angle_alpha   90.00
_cell.angle_beta   90.00
_cell.angle_gamma   90.00
#
_symmetry.space_group_name_H-M   'P 1'
#
loop_
_entity.id
_entity.type
_entity.pdbx_description
1 polymer ?
#
loop_
_entity_poly.entity_id
_entity_poly.type
_entity_poly.pdbx_seq_one_letter_code
_entity_poly.pdbx_strand_id
1 'polypeptide(L)'
;MNTEWITAEWANIPLMLFTALITYATILVLTRVVGLRSFSKMSASDFAMTIAVGSLFASTIALKNPSLLIGLLAIASLYLGQWLLAWLRRKSKTFSKLVDNEPLLLMSGSTILDENLDKANVTRADLFGKLREANALNYDQILAVVFETTGDVSVLHTTTDNQTLEPDFIQNVIGSEMLT
;
A
#
# COMPACT_ATOMS: atom_id res chain seq x y z
N MET A 1 1.24 3.16 -45.36
CA MET A 1 0.99 2.83 -43.93
C MET A 1 0.96 1.33 -43.83
N ASN A 2 1.89 0.73 -43.07
CA ASN A 2 1.97 -0.72 -42.91
C ASN A 2 0.70 -1.19 -42.17
N THR A 3 -0.10 -2.09 -42.73
CA THR A 3 -1.37 -2.55 -42.10
C THR A 3 -1.13 -3.58 -41.01
N GLU A 4 0.11 -4.04 -40.85
CA GLU A 4 0.54 -5.04 -39.86
C GLU A 4 0.23 -4.65 -38.40
N TRP A 5 0.07 -3.36 -38.07
CA TRP A 5 -0.38 -2.95 -36.73
C TRP A 5 -1.89 -3.17 -36.49
N ILE A 6 -2.68 -3.33 -37.57
CA ILE A 6 -4.14 -3.54 -37.54
C ILE A 6 -4.47 -5.02 -37.75
N THR A 7 -3.71 -5.71 -38.60
CA THR A 7 -4.01 -7.09 -39.00
C THR A 7 -3.20 -8.08 -38.17
N ALA A 8 -3.86 -8.80 -37.26
CA ALA A 8 -3.28 -9.98 -36.64
C ALA A 8 -3.37 -11.18 -37.60
N GLU A 9 -2.31 -11.98 -37.70
CA GLU A 9 -2.41 -13.29 -38.33
C GLU A 9 -3.42 -14.13 -37.52
N TRP A 10 -4.51 -14.54 -38.16
CA TRP A 10 -5.61 -15.30 -37.54
C TRP A 10 -5.14 -16.55 -36.77
N ALA A 11 -4.00 -17.13 -37.17
CA ALA A 11 -3.37 -18.28 -36.51
C ALA A 11 -2.83 -17.97 -35.10
N ASN A 12 -2.46 -16.72 -34.81
CA ASN A 12 -1.87 -16.33 -33.52
C ASN A 12 -2.94 -15.95 -32.48
N ILE A 13 -4.18 -15.67 -32.91
CA ILE A 13 -5.28 -15.24 -32.03
C ILE A 13 -5.65 -16.30 -30.98
N PRO A 14 -5.84 -17.59 -31.33
CA PRO A 14 -6.21 -18.61 -30.34
C PRO A 14 -5.12 -18.82 -29.29
N LEU A 15 -3.86 -18.82 -29.72
CA LEU A 15 -2.72 -18.96 -28.82
C LEU A 15 -2.66 -17.77 -27.85
N MET A 16 -2.80 -16.54 -28.36
CA MET A 16 -2.81 -15.32 -27.54
C MET A 16 -3.91 -15.36 -26.48
N LEU A 17 -5.14 -15.73 -26.86
CA LEU A 17 -6.27 -15.86 -25.93
C LEU A 17 -6.01 -16.92 -24.86
N PHE A 18 -5.43 -18.06 -25.25
CA PHE A 18 -5.05 -19.12 -24.31
C PHE A 18 -4.00 -18.64 -23.31
N THR A 19 -2.91 -18.01 -23.78
CA THR A 19 -1.88 -17.41 -22.90
C THR A 19 -2.48 -16.37 -21.96
N ALA A 20 -3.41 -15.53 -22.44
CA ALA A 20 -4.07 -14.52 -21.61
C ALA A 20 -4.92 -15.14 -20.51
N LEU A 21 -5.76 -16.13 -20.83
CA LEU A 21 -6.60 -16.84 -19.87
C LEU A 21 -5.77 -17.55 -18.80
N ILE A 22 -4.72 -18.27 -19.21
CA ILE A 22 -3.85 -19.00 -18.27
C ILE A 22 -3.11 -18.02 -17.36
N THR A 23 -2.50 -16.97 -17.92
CA THR A 23 -1.77 -15.98 -17.12
C THR A 23 -2.69 -15.25 -16.14
N TYR A 24 -3.90 -14.88 -16.58
CA TYR A 24 -4.90 -14.27 -15.72
C TYR A 24 -5.35 -15.20 -14.59
N ALA A 25 -5.63 -16.47 -14.91
CA ALA A 25 -5.98 -17.48 -13.91
C ALA A 25 -4.84 -17.67 -12.89
N THR A 26 -3.59 -17.71 -13.33
CA THR A 26 -2.41 -17.79 -12.44
C THR A 26 -2.35 -16.60 -11.49
N ILE A 27 -2.51 -15.37 -11.99
CA ILE A 27 -2.53 -14.16 -11.15
C ILE A 27 -3.66 -14.24 -10.11
N LEU A 28 -4.87 -14.67 -10.50
CA LEU A 28 -6.00 -14.81 -9.58
C LEU A 28 -5.71 -15.84 -8.47
N VAL A 29 -5.17 -17.00 -8.83
CA VAL A 29 -4.80 -18.05 -7.86
C VAL A 29 -3.74 -17.54 -6.90
N LEU A 30 -2.66 -16.96 -7.41
CA LEU A 30 -1.56 -16.45 -6.58
C LEU A 30 -2.02 -15.30 -5.67
N THR A 31 -2.83 -14.38 -6.18
CA THR A 31 -3.41 -13.29 -5.38
C THR A 31 -4.28 -13.85 -4.25
N ARG A 32 -5.06 -14.89 -4.52
CA ARG A 32 -5.91 -15.52 -3.49
C ARG A 32 -5.09 -16.23 -2.41
N VAL A 33 -3.92 -16.79 -2.76
CA VAL A 33 -2.99 -17.42 -1.80
C VAL A 33 -2.24 -16.40 -0.96
N VAL A 34 -1.73 -15.32 -1.57
CA VAL A 34 -0.97 -14.28 -0.86
C VAL A 34 -1.89 -13.35 -0.05
N GLY A 35 -3.15 -13.22 -0.46
CA GLY A 35 -4.16 -12.35 0.15
C GLY A 35 -4.26 -11.00 -0.56
N LEU A 36 -5.42 -10.35 -0.39
CA LEU A 36 -5.70 -9.02 -0.95
C LEU A 36 -5.43 -7.95 0.10
N ARG A 37 -4.70 -6.89 -0.27
CA ARG A 37 -4.82 -5.58 0.38
C ARG A 37 -5.71 -4.70 -0.49
N SER A 38 -6.71 -4.06 0.13
CA SER A 38 -7.63 -3.14 -0.56
C SER A 38 -6.87 -1.95 -1.15
N PHE A 39 -7.28 -1.46 -2.32
CA PHE A 39 -6.70 -0.28 -2.98
C PHE A 39 -6.60 0.95 -2.06
N SER A 40 -7.57 1.12 -1.15
CA SER A 40 -7.60 2.22 -0.18
C SER A 40 -6.55 2.14 0.93
N LYS A 41 -5.86 1.00 1.09
CA LYS A 41 -4.85 0.78 2.15
C LYS A 41 -3.60 0.08 1.61
N MET A 42 -3.29 0.26 0.32
CA MET A 42 -2.08 -0.31 -0.27
C MET A 42 -0.85 0.43 0.25
N SER A 43 0.16 -0.31 0.74
CA SER A 43 1.47 0.30 1.01
C SER A 43 2.21 0.56 -0.30
N ALA A 44 3.24 1.40 -0.28
CA ALA A 44 4.07 1.68 -1.45
C ALA A 44 4.62 0.39 -2.11
N SER A 45 4.96 -0.62 -1.29
CA SER A 45 5.38 -1.95 -1.76
C SER A 45 4.28 -2.69 -2.52
N ASP A 46 3.02 -2.60 -2.07
CA ASP A 46 1.90 -3.27 -2.75
C ASP A 46 1.64 -2.60 -4.10
N PHE A 47 1.74 -1.27 -4.17
CA PHE A 47 1.61 -0.51 -5.41
C PHE A 47 2.69 -0.89 -6.44
N ALA A 48 3.96 -0.91 -6.02
CA ALA A 48 5.08 -1.33 -6.87
C ALA A 48 4.88 -2.77 -7.41
N MET A 49 4.39 -3.68 -6.56
CA MET A 49 4.07 -5.05 -6.94
C MET A 49 2.96 -5.12 -8.00
N THR A 50 1.88 -4.36 -7.83
CA THR A 50 0.79 -4.30 -8.82
C THR A 50 1.28 -3.83 -10.19
N ILE A 51 2.15 -2.81 -10.24
CA ILE A 51 2.76 -2.35 -11.49
C ILE A 51 3.61 -3.46 -12.11
N ALA A 52 4.45 -4.12 -11.31
CA ALA A 52 5.33 -5.19 -11.79
C ALA A 52 4.54 -6.38 -12.36
N VAL A 53 3.49 -6.82 -11.66
CA VAL A 53 2.60 -7.90 -12.12
C VAL A 53 1.88 -7.50 -13.40
N GLY A 54 1.36 -6.27 -13.48
CA GLY A 54 0.71 -5.77 -14.71
C GLY A 54 1.67 -5.73 -15.90
N SER A 55 2.91 -5.31 -15.68
CA SER A 55 3.96 -5.30 -16.71
C SER A 55 4.30 -6.72 -17.19
N LEU A 56 4.47 -7.67 -16.27
CA LEU A 56 4.74 -9.07 -16.62
C LEU A 56 3.54 -9.73 -17.30
N PHE A 57 2.31 -9.42 -16.87
CA PHE A 57 1.09 -9.89 -17.52
C PHE A 57 1.02 -9.45 -18.99
N ALA A 58 1.19 -8.14 -19.23
CA ALA A 58 1.20 -7.60 -20.58
C ALA A 58 2.31 -8.20 -21.44
N SER A 59 3.53 -8.30 -20.89
CA SER A 59 4.69 -8.86 -21.59
C SER A 59 4.51 -10.34 -21.94
N THR A 60 3.94 -11.13 -21.03
CA THR A 60 3.71 -12.58 -21.23
C THR A 60 2.66 -12.86 -22.32
N ILE A 61 1.71 -11.94 -22.52
CA ILE A 61 0.66 -12.09 -23.54
C ILE A 61 1.09 -11.51 -24.88
N ALA A 62 1.78 -10.38 -24.87
CA ALA A 62 2.10 -9.63 -26.09
C ALA A 62 3.37 -10.13 -26.79
N LEU A 63 4.33 -10.71 -26.07
CA LEU A 63 5.62 -11.10 -26.60
C LEU A 63 5.69 -12.61 -26.81
N LYS A 64 6.29 -13.04 -27.93
CA LYS A 64 6.61 -14.46 -28.17
C LYS A 64 7.77 -14.96 -27.28
N ASN A 65 8.60 -14.03 -26.78
CA ASN A 65 9.72 -14.30 -25.86
C ASN A 65 9.67 -13.26 -24.73
N PRO A 66 9.72 -13.66 -23.45
CA PRO A 66 9.93 -15.02 -22.92
C PRO A 66 8.72 -15.96 -23.15
N SER A 67 8.95 -17.27 -23.07
CA SER A 67 7.87 -18.27 -23.22
C SER A 67 6.83 -18.14 -22.10
N LEU A 68 5.60 -18.65 -22.33
CA LEU A 68 4.54 -18.65 -21.30
C LEU A 68 5.05 -19.21 -19.97
N LEU A 69 5.78 -20.33 -19.98
CA LEU A 69 6.31 -20.92 -18.75
C LEU A 69 7.23 -19.97 -17.99
N ILE A 70 8.11 -19.26 -18.70
CA ILE A 70 9.02 -18.28 -18.08
C ILE A 70 8.22 -17.08 -17.55
N GLY A 71 7.21 -16.60 -18.28
CA GLY A 71 6.32 -15.53 -17.82
C GLY A 71 5.55 -15.91 -16.55
N LEU A 72 4.99 -17.12 -16.51
CA LEU A 72 4.31 -17.65 -15.32
C LEU A 72 5.26 -17.80 -14.13
N LEU A 73 6.48 -18.30 -14.36
CA LEU A 73 7.51 -18.41 -13.32
C LEU A 73 7.92 -17.03 -12.80
N ALA A 74 8.09 -16.04 -13.68
CA ALA A 74 8.42 -14.68 -13.27
C ALA A 74 7.34 -14.06 -12.37
N ILE A 75 6.07 -14.21 -12.76
CA ILE A 75 4.92 -13.77 -11.94
C ILE A 75 4.93 -14.52 -10.59
N ALA A 76 5.07 -15.85 -10.61
CA ALA A 76 5.12 -16.65 -9.39
C ALA A 76 6.28 -16.25 -8.46
N SER A 77 7.46 -15.93 -9.01
CA SER A 77 8.61 -15.43 -8.25
C SER A 77 8.32 -14.09 -7.59
N LEU A 78 7.62 -13.16 -8.26
CA LEU A 78 7.21 -11.90 -7.64
C LEU A 78 6.25 -12.13 -6.47
N TYR A 79 5.23 -12.97 -6.63
CA TYR A 79 4.30 -13.31 -5.55
C TYR A 79 5.00 -14.02 -4.39
N LEU A 80 5.95 -14.91 -4.68
CA LEU A 80 6.78 -15.56 -3.67
C LEU A 80 7.63 -14.54 -2.91
N GLY A 81 8.22 -13.58 -3.60
CA GLY A 81 8.98 -12.47 -3.00
C GLY A 81 8.10 -11.62 -2.09
N GLN A 82 6.90 -11.25 -2.53
CA GLN A 82 5.93 -10.50 -1.71
C GLN A 82 5.53 -11.28 -0.46
N TRP A 83 5.25 -12.57 -0.60
CA TRP A 83 4.94 -13.45 0.53
C TRP A 83 6.12 -13.54 1.51
N LEU A 84 7.34 -13.69 1.01
CA LEU A 84 8.55 -13.76 1.82
C LEU A 84 8.80 -12.46 2.58
N LEU A 85 8.63 -11.30 1.94
CA LEU A 85 8.70 -9.99 2.58
C LEU A 85 7.67 -9.86 3.71
N ALA A 86 6.41 -10.24 3.45
CA ALA A 86 5.35 -10.22 4.46
C ALA A 86 5.67 -11.18 5.63
N TRP A 87 6.23 -12.35 5.34
CA TRP A 87 6.66 -13.30 6.36
C TRP A 87 7.83 -12.77 7.20
N LEU A 88 8.84 -12.16 6.57
CA LEU A 88 10.00 -11.56 7.23
C LEU A 88 9.58 -10.40 8.14
N ARG A 89 8.69 -9.53 7.67
CA ARG A 89 8.11 -8.42 8.46
C ARG A 89 7.44 -8.93 9.73
N ARG A 90 6.63 -9.99 9.65
CA ARG A 90 5.99 -10.60 10.82
C ARG A 90 6.98 -11.23 11.79
N LYS A 91 8.09 -11.77 11.28
CA LYS A 91 9.09 -12.48 12.11
C LYS A 91 10.10 -11.54 12.77
N SER A 92 10.37 -10.38 12.20
CA SER A 92 11.40 -9.45 12.69
C SER A 92 10.92 -8.01 12.70
N LYS A 93 10.81 -7.44 13.90
CA LYS A 93 10.52 -6.00 14.08
C LYS A 93 11.57 -5.12 13.41
N THR A 94 12.85 -5.48 13.50
CA THR A 94 13.94 -4.75 12.85
C THR A 94 13.80 -4.73 11.33
N PHE A 95 13.39 -5.85 10.74
CA PHE A 95 13.15 -5.91 9.29
C PHE A 95 11.92 -5.10 8.90
N SER A 96 10.85 -5.15 9.70
CA SER A 96 9.66 -4.30 9.49
C SER A 96 10.03 -2.83 9.49
N LYS A 97 10.83 -2.35 10.46
CA LYS A 97 11.31 -0.96 10.52
C LYS A 97 12.21 -0.55 9.35
N LEU A 98 12.91 -1.51 8.75
CA LEU A 98 13.80 -1.24 7.61
C LEU A 98 13.03 -1.09 6.29
N VAL A 99 11.91 -1.81 6.14
CA VAL A 99 11.17 -1.94 4.88
C VAL A 99 9.88 -1.14 4.88
N ASP A 100 9.21 -1.05 6.03
CA ASP A 100 7.98 -0.29 6.20
C ASP A 100 8.30 1.08 6.82
N ASN A 101 7.52 2.10 6.46
CA ASN A 101 7.47 3.33 7.24
C ASN A 101 6.88 3.04 8.62
N GLU A 102 7.27 3.80 9.64
CA GLU A 102 6.63 3.74 10.96
C GLU A 102 5.58 4.85 11.09
N PRO A 103 4.46 4.62 11.79
CA PRO A 103 3.51 5.67 12.08
C PRO A 103 4.16 6.81 12.87
N LEU A 104 3.82 8.05 12.54
CA LEU A 104 4.43 9.25 13.12
C LEU A 104 3.37 10.16 13.71
N LEU A 105 3.53 10.57 14.97
CA LEU A 105 2.61 11.51 15.61
C LEU A 105 2.77 12.91 15.00
N LEU A 106 1.70 13.47 14.44
CA LEU A 106 1.66 14.82 13.88
C LEU A 106 1.10 15.86 14.86
N MET A 107 0.22 15.43 15.76
CA MET A 107 -0.45 16.32 16.72
C MET A 107 -0.78 15.56 18.00
N SER A 108 -0.53 16.20 19.16
CA SER A 108 -0.92 15.74 20.49
C SER A 108 -1.86 16.77 21.11
N GLY A 109 -3.13 16.40 21.33
CA GLY A 109 -4.13 17.36 21.77
C GLY A 109 -4.25 18.55 20.81
N SER A 110 -4.14 19.77 21.36
CA SER A 110 -4.09 21.03 20.61
C SER A 110 -2.70 21.39 20.06
N THR A 111 -1.66 20.61 20.38
CA THR A 111 -0.28 20.91 20.02
C THR A 111 0.11 20.21 18.71
N ILE A 112 0.39 21.02 17.68
CA ILE A 112 0.92 20.55 16.40
C ILE A 112 2.43 20.34 16.52
N LEU A 113 2.92 19.20 16.04
CA LEU A 113 4.34 18.83 16.07
C LEU A 113 4.99 19.16 14.72
N ASP A 114 5.40 20.41 14.51
CA ASP A 114 5.94 20.89 13.23
C ASP A 114 7.15 20.08 12.74
N GLU A 115 8.05 19.66 13.64
CA GLU A 115 9.20 18.83 13.26
C GLU A 115 8.77 17.48 12.64
N ASN A 116 7.64 16.93 13.09
CA ASN A 116 7.11 15.67 12.58
C ASN A 116 6.33 15.87 11.29
N LEU A 117 5.67 17.03 11.11
CA LEU A 117 5.10 17.43 9.83
C LEU A 117 6.20 17.52 8.75
N ASP A 118 7.34 18.13 9.05
CA ASP A 118 8.49 18.23 8.14
C ASP A 118 9.05 16.84 7.78
N LYS A 119 9.22 15.95 8.77
CA LYS A 119 9.67 14.56 8.54
C LYS A 119 8.70 13.76 7.67
N ALA A 120 7.40 13.98 7.83
CA ALA A 120 6.36 13.33 7.04
C ALA A 120 6.14 13.98 5.67
N ASN A 121 6.77 15.13 5.39
CA ASN A 121 6.50 15.98 4.22
C ASN A 121 5.01 16.34 4.11
N VAL A 122 4.37 16.68 5.25
CA VAL A 122 2.97 17.05 5.38
C VAL A 122 2.89 18.52 5.76
N THR A 123 2.14 19.34 5.03
CA THR A 123 1.95 20.75 5.40
C THR A 123 0.87 20.89 6.47
N ARG A 124 0.86 22.02 7.20
CA ARG A 124 -0.26 22.36 8.09
C ARG A 124 -1.61 22.39 7.35
N ALA A 125 -1.61 22.80 6.08
CA ALA A 125 -2.82 22.81 5.26
C ALA A 125 -3.35 21.39 5.00
N ASP A 126 -2.47 20.42 4.78
CA ASP A 126 -2.83 19.01 4.64
C ASP A 126 -3.39 18.45 5.95
N LEU A 127 -2.72 18.74 7.08
CA LEU A 127 -3.21 18.39 8.41
C LEU A 127 -4.61 18.94 8.66
N PHE A 128 -4.85 20.22 8.38
CA PHE A 128 -6.18 20.83 8.51
C PHE A 128 -7.20 20.26 7.52
N GLY A 129 -6.76 19.79 6.35
CA GLY A 129 -7.60 19.00 5.44
C GLY A 129 -8.10 17.73 6.11
N LYS A 130 -7.21 17.00 6.78
CA LYS A 130 -7.52 15.75 7.46
C LYS A 130 -8.36 15.92 8.72
N LEU A 131 -8.13 16.99 9.50
CA LEU A 131 -9.01 17.35 10.60
C LEU A 131 -10.45 17.62 10.13
N ARG A 132 -10.61 18.31 8.99
CA ARG A 132 -11.93 18.55 8.38
C ARG A 132 -12.58 17.27 7.87
N GLU A 133 -11.80 16.41 7.22
CA GLU A 133 -12.27 15.09 6.74
C GLU A 133 -12.80 14.24 7.90
N ALA A 134 -12.16 14.33 9.07
CA ALA A 134 -12.58 13.65 10.29
C ALA A 134 -13.75 14.32 11.04
N ASN A 135 -14.23 15.50 10.61
CA ASN A 135 -15.20 16.32 11.36
C ASN A 135 -14.71 16.71 12.77
N ALA A 136 -13.41 16.92 12.96
CA ALA A 136 -12.89 17.49 14.19
C ALA A 136 -13.09 19.02 14.17
N LEU A 137 -13.98 19.51 15.02
CA LEU A 137 -14.47 20.89 14.95
C LEU A 137 -13.64 21.85 15.80
N ASN A 138 -13.03 21.35 16.88
CA ASN A 138 -12.26 22.14 17.83
C ASN A 138 -10.99 21.38 18.23
N TYR A 139 -9.92 22.13 18.53
CA TYR A 139 -8.65 21.54 18.97
C TYR A 139 -8.78 20.74 20.26
N ASP A 140 -9.68 21.13 21.16
CA ASP A 140 -9.90 20.47 22.45
C ASP A 140 -10.51 19.07 22.31
N GLN A 141 -11.06 18.75 21.13
CA GLN A 141 -11.59 17.42 20.81
C GLN A 141 -10.50 16.46 20.37
N ILE A 142 -9.35 16.97 19.92
CA ILE A 142 -8.26 16.15 19.38
C ILE A 142 -7.56 15.45 20.53
N LEU A 143 -7.35 14.14 20.39
CA LEU A 143 -6.50 13.36 21.29
C LEU A 143 -5.14 13.17 20.64
N ALA A 144 -5.13 12.67 19.40
CA ALA A 144 -3.93 12.45 18.62
C ALA A 144 -4.21 12.54 17.12
N VAL A 145 -3.21 12.96 16.34
CA VAL A 145 -3.23 12.82 14.88
C VAL A 145 -1.98 12.07 14.46
N VAL A 146 -2.15 10.96 13.75
CA VAL A 146 -1.07 10.03 13.39
C VAL A 146 -0.97 9.93 11.87
N PHE A 147 0.22 10.12 11.34
CA PHE A 147 0.56 9.80 9.95
C PHE A 147 0.83 8.29 9.85
N GLU A 148 0.03 7.60 9.05
CA GLU A 148 0.07 6.15 8.93
C GLU A 148 1.09 5.68 7.89
N THR A 149 1.49 4.41 8.01
CA THR A 149 2.42 3.76 7.07
C THR A 149 1.90 3.71 5.61
N THR A 150 0.59 3.86 5.43
CA THR A 150 -0.09 3.94 4.13
C THR A 150 0.01 5.33 3.49
N GLY A 151 0.50 6.34 4.21
CA GLY A 151 0.49 7.75 3.80
C GLY A 151 -0.84 8.47 4.06
N ASP A 152 -1.76 7.83 4.78
CA ASP A 152 -3.00 8.47 5.24
C ASP A 152 -2.81 9.07 6.64
N VAL A 153 -3.76 9.87 7.10
CA VAL A 153 -3.74 10.48 8.43
C VAL A 153 -4.94 10.02 9.23
N SER A 154 -4.67 9.38 10.37
CA SER A 154 -5.66 9.01 11.37
C SER A 154 -5.86 10.16 12.34
N VAL A 155 -7.09 10.65 12.48
CA VAL A 155 -7.47 11.68 13.47
C VAL A 155 -8.27 10.99 14.58
N LEU A 156 -7.69 10.94 15.78
CA LEU A 156 -8.36 10.44 16.97
C LEU A 156 -8.91 11.63 17.74
N HIS A 157 -10.24 11.76 17.77
CA HIS A 157 -10.93 12.85 18.43
C HIS A 157 -12.19 12.35 19.16
N THR A 158 -12.60 13.09 20.18
CA THR A 158 -13.79 12.79 20.98
C THR A 158 -14.51 14.08 21.35
N THR A 159 -15.83 14.00 21.49
CA THR A 159 -16.66 15.10 22.01
C THR A 159 -17.03 14.90 23.47
N THR A 160 -16.60 13.79 24.08
CA THR A 160 -16.90 13.43 25.46
C THR A 160 -15.70 13.74 26.33
N ASP A 161 -15.91 14.52 27.38
CA ASP A 161 -14.86 14.80 28.36
C ASP A 161 -14.36 13.51 29.02
N ASN A 162 -13.06 13.50 29.35
CA ASN A 162 -12.42 12.44 30.13
C ASN A 162 -12.27 11.06 29.44
N GLN A 163 -12.36 10.98 28.11
CA GLN A 163 -11.95 9.78 27.38
C GLN A 163 -10.45 9.73 27.16
N THR A 164 -9.84 8.62 27.56
CA THR A 164 -8.41 8.35 27.38
C THR A 164 -8.20 7.42 26.20
N LEU A 165 -7.10 7.63 25.45
CA LEU A 165 -6.67 6.69 24.42
C LEU A 165 -6.20 5.38 25.06
N GLU A 166 -6.63 4.25 24.49
CA GLU A 166 -6.09 2.95 24.89
C GLU A 166 -4.59 2.90 24.49
N PRO A 167 -3.67 2.58 25.42
CA PRO A 167 -2.23 2.62 25.15
C PRO A 167 -1.80 1.74 23.97
N ASP A 168 -2.51 0.62 23.76
CA ASP A 168 -2.26 -0.32 22.67
C ASP A 168 -2.44 0.31 21.28
N PHE A 169 -3.30 1.33 21.14
CA PHE A 169 -3.59 1.96 19.83
C PHE A 169 -2.49 2.90 19.36
N ILE A 170 -1.69 3.40 20.29
CA ILE A 170 -0.59 4.33 20.01
C ILE A 170 0.77 3.58 20.09
N GLN A 171 0.74 2.28 20.37
CA GLN A 171 1.95 1.47 20.43
C GLN A 171 2.67 1.47 19.07
N ASN A 172 3.98 1.76 19.10
CA ASN A 172 4.84 1.88 17.91
C ASN A 172 4.61 3.14 17.06
N VAL A 173 3.84 4.12 17.53
CA VAL A 173 3.82 5.47 16.94
C VAL A 173 5.04 6.24 17.45
N ILE A 174 5.85 6.75 16.53
CA ILE A 174 6.98 7.62 16.86
C ILE A 174 6.43 8.95 17.42
N GLY A 175 6.93 9.39 18.57
CA GLY A 175 6.45 10.60 19.26
C GLY A 175 5.31 10.34 20.24
N SER A 176 4.92 9.08 20.46
CA SER A 176 3.84 8.69 21.37
C SER A 176 4.06 9.08 22.83
N GLU A 177 5.31 9.31 23.23
CA GLU A 177 5.70 9.86 24.53
C GLU A 177 5.14 11.27 24.80
N MET A 178 4.67 11.98 23.77
CA MET A 178 4.04 13.30 23.89
C MET A 178 2.54 13.23 24.22
N LEU A 179 1.97 12.02 24.34
CA LEU A 179 0.55 11.79 24.65
C LEU A 179 0.30 11.40 26.12
N THR A 180 1.36 11.23 26.91
CA THR A 180 1.31 10.86 28.33
C THR A 180 1.30 12.05 29.27
#